data_AF-A0A8T4GV87-F1
#
_entry.id   AF-A0A8T4GV87-F1
#
_cell.length_a   1.000
_cell.length_b   1.000
_cell.length_c   1.000
_cell.angle_alpha   90.00
_cell.angle_beta   90.00
_cell.angle_gamma   90.00
#
_symmetry.space_group_name_H-M   'P 1'
#
loop_
_entity.id
_entity.type
_entity.pdbx_description
1 polymer ?
#
loop_
_entity_poly.entity_id
_entity_poly.type
_entity_poly.pdbx_seq_one_letter_code
_entity_poly.pdbx_strand_id
1 'polypeptide(L)' 'MTPSLSKTTLFCSVCGHRSPPDGDWEESETTTELGARLALACPDCGTTITRRGVDSRAVDAAVDAD' A
#
# COMPACT_ATOMS: atom_id res chain seq x y z
N MET A 1 11.03 -15.96 6.46
CA MET A 1 10.00 -15.21 5.71
C MET A 1 8.92 -14.85 6.71
N THR A 2 8.80 -13.57 7.09
CA THR A 2 7.69 -13.13 7.93
C THR A 2 7.25 -11.76 7.45
N PRO A 3 6.22 -11.65 6.58
CA PRO A 3 5.53 -10.38 6.44
C PRO A 3 4.80 -10.13 7.77
N SER A 4 5.16 -9.02 8.42
CA SER A 4 4.49 -8.51 9.60
C SER A 4 3.07 -8.13 9.23
N LEU A 5 2.13 -9.06 9.45
CA LEU A 5 0.69 -8.88 9.28
C LEU A 5 0.23 -7.73 10.19
N SER A 6 0.24 -6.52 9.65
CA SER A 6 -0.37 -5.38 10.33
C SER A 6 -1.88 -5.64 10.40
N LYS A 7 -2.46 -5.60 11.60
CA LYS A 7 -3.90 -5.87 11.86
C LYS A 7 -4.81 -4.72 11.36
N THR A 8 -4.41 -4.05 10.29
CA THR A 8 -5.21 -3.00 9.65
C THR A 8 -6.03 -3.68 8.56
N THR A 9 -7.32 -3.38 8.46
CA THR A 9 -8.16 -3.85 7.34
C THR A 9 -8.39 -2.67 6.40
N LEU A 10 -8.01 -2.81 5.13
CA LEU A 10 -8.34 -1.83 4.11
C LEU A 10 -9.74 -2.08 3.59
N PHE A 11 -10.40 -1.02 3.13
CA PHE A 11 -11.71 -1.11 2.51
C PHE A 11 -11.72 -0.36 1.18
N CYS A 12 -12.37 -0.94 0.17
CA CYS A 12 -12.61 -0.28 -1.09
C CYS A 12 -13.78 0.70 -0.93
N SER A 13 -13.57 1.96 -1.30
CA SER A 13 -14.60 3.00 -1.27
C SER A 13 -15.65 2.86 -2.38
N VAL A 14 -15.39 2.02 -3.39
CA VAL A 14 -16.26 1.85 -4.57
C VAL A 14 -17.17 0.63 -4.44
N CYS A 15 -16.59 -0.56 -4.24
CA CYS A 15 -17.36 -1.81 -4.15
C CYS A 15 -17.57 -2.29 -2.70
N GLY A 16 -16.86 -1.72 -1.72
CA GLY A 16 -16.96 -2.14 -0.32
C GLY A 16 -16.13 -3.39 0.05
N HIS A 17 -15.29 -3.90 -0.87
CA HIS A 17 -14.35 -5.00 -0.60
C HIS A 17 -13.46 -4.69 0.61
N ARG A 18 -13.27 -5.67 1.52
CA ARG A 18 -12.49 -5.51 2.76
C ARG A 18 -11.46 -6.61 2.87
N SER A 19 -10.19 -6.23 2.88
CA SER A 19 -9.07 -7.17 2.97
C SER A 19 -7.91 -6.59 3.76
N PRO A 20 -7.10 -7.43 4.44
CA PRO A 20 -5.83 -7.00 5.02
C PRO A 20 -4.92 -6.37 3.94
N PRO A 21 -4.05 -5.40 4.25
CA PRO A 21 -3.18 -4.73 3.27
C PRO A 21 -2.25 -5.69 2.53
N ASP A 22 -1.80 -6.77 3.19
CA ASP A 22 -0.99 -7.85 2.60
C ASP A 22 -1.86 -9.03 2.10
N GLY A 23 -3.16 -8.80 1.93
CA GLY A 23 -4.15 -9.81 1.55
C GLY A 23 -4.43 -9.81 0.05
N ASP A 24 -5.72 -9.76 -0.30
CA ASP A 24 -6.24 -9.94 -1.66
C ASP A 24 -6.09 -8.70 -2.56
N TRP A 25 -5.29 -7.70 -2.16
CA TRP A 25 -5.12 -6.50 -2.96
C TRP A 25 -4.17 -6.77 -4.13
N GLU A 26 -4.52 -6.26 -5.31
CA GLU A 26 -3.63 -6.32 -6.46
C GLU A 26 -2.51 -5.30 -6.28
N GLU A 27 -1.30 -5.80 -6.07
CA GLU A 27 -0.10 -4.99 -5.93
C GLU A 27 0.43 -4.64 -7.32
N SER A 28 0.39 -3.35 -7.66
CA SER A 28 0.98 -2.82 -8.90
C SER A 28 2.16 -1.92 -8.57
N GLU A 29 3.34 -2.34 -9.00
CA GLU A 29 4.54 -1.54 -8.93
C GLU A 29 4.55 -0.51 -10.06
N THR A 30 4.44 0.77 -9.68
CA THR A 30 4.52 1.88 -10.61
C THR A 30 5.83 2.62 -10.39
N THR A 31 6.70 2.56 -11.40
CA THR A 31 7.92 3.36 -11.44
C THR A 31 7.59 4.76 -11.96
N THR A 32 7.83 5.76 -11.12
CA THR A 32 7.70 7.18 -11.49
C THR A 32 9.05 7.86 -11.44
N GLU A 33 9.16 9.10 -11.93
CA GLU A 33 10.40 9.88 -11.85
C GLU A 33 10.86 10.14 -10.39
N LEU A 34 9.97 9.95 -9.40
CA LEU A 34 10.27 10.02 -7.98
C LEU A 34 10.67 8.67 -7.35
N GLY A 35 10.74 7.59 -8.12
CA GLY A 35 11.06 6.24 -7.65
C GLY A 35 9.91 5.23 -7.83
N ALA A 36 10.16 4.00 -7.41
CA ALA A 36 9.20 2.90 -7.41
C ALA A 36 8.15 3.10 -6.30
N ARG A 37 6.88 2.92 -6.64
CA ARG A 37 5.77 3.02 -5.69
C ARG A 37 4.86 1.82 -5.85
N LEU A 38 4.42 1.26 -4.73
CA LEU A 38 3.47 0.16 -4.72
C LEU A 38 2.06 0.72 -4.61
N ALA A 39 1.24 0.46 -5.62
CA ALA A 39 -0.17 0.78 -5.64
C ALA A 39 -0.97 -0.47 -5.30
N LEU A 40 -1.86 -0.38 -4.30
CA LEU A 40 -2.81 -1.44 -3.98
C LEU A 40 -4.13 -1.15 -4.70
N ALA A 41 -4.52 -2.03 -5.61
CA ALA A 41 -5.77 -1.97 -6.34
C ALA A 41 -6.74 -3.05 -5.85
N CYS A 42 -8.03 -2.73 -5.92
CA CYS A 42 -9.09 -3.67 -5.58
C CYS A 42 -9.25 -4.71 -6.71
N PRO A 43 -9.22 -6.02 -6.44
CA PRO A 43 -9.36 -7.05 -7.47
C PRO A 43 -10.76 -7.10 -8.09
N ASP A 44 -11.79 -6.69 -7.34
CA ASP A 44 -13.18 -6.68 -7.82
C ASP A 44 -13.48 -5.56 -8.82
N CYS A 45 -12.87 -4.38 -8.65
CA CYS A 45 -13.25 -3.19 -9.39
C CYS A 45 -12.08 -2.38 -9.97
N GLY A 46 -10.84 -2.80 -9.74
CA GLY A 46 -9.61 -2.15 -10.19
C GLY A 46 -9.31 -0.80 -9.53
N THR A 47 -10.12 -0.35 -8.58
CA THR A 47 -9.90 0.96 -7.93
C THR A 47 -8.66 0.91 -7.06
N THR A 48 -7.73 1.84 -7.28
CA THR A 48 -6.55 2.06 -6.43
C THR A 48 -6.98 2.59 -5.06
N ILE A 49 -6.75 1.81 -4.02
CA ILE A 49 -7.10 2.15 -2.63
C ILE A 49 -5.98 2.92 -1.95
N THR A 50 -4.74 2.55 -2.23
CA THR A 50 -3.58 3.18 -1.60
C THR A 50 -2.38 3.18 -2.54
N ARG A 51 -1.54 4.19 -2.39
CA ARG A 51 -0.21 4.25 -3.00
C ARG A 51 0.80 4.46 -1.89
N ARG A 52 1.68 3.50 -1.66
CA ARG A 52 2.78 3.60 -0.71
C ARG A 52 4.09 3.68 -1.48
N GLY A 53 5.02 4.49 -0.98
CA GLY A 53 6.42 4.32 -1.38
C GLY A 53 6.86 2.92 -0.97
N VAL A 54 7.60 2.23 -1.84
CA VAL A 54 8.21 0.92 -1.50
C VAL A 54 9.16 1.03 -0.28
N ASP A 55 9.43 2.25 0.14
CA ASP A 55 10.24 2.71 1.26
C ASP A 55 9.43 2.87 2.55
N SER A 56 8.35 2.12 2.75
CA SER A 56 7.60 2.16 4.02
C SER A 56 8.35 1.52 5.21
N ARG A 57 9.61 1.10 5.03
CA ARG A 57 10.55 0.79 6.12
C ARG A 57 11.45 1.99 6.51
N ALA A 58 11.34 3.11 5.79
CA ALA A 58 12.23 4.27 5.93
C ALA A 58 11.48 5.57 6.30
N VAL A 59 10.21 5.49 6.67
CA VAL A 59 9.46 6.64 7.23
C VAL A 59 9.51 6.65 8.76
N ASP A 60 10.71 6.44 9.29
CA ASP A 60 11.18 6.86 10.62
C ASP A 60 12.55 7.53 10.43
N ALA A 61 12.67 8.46 9.47
CA ALA A 61 13.92 9.20 9.22
C ALA A 61 13.66 10.65 8.79
N ALA A 62 12.52 11.22 9.18
CA ALA A 62 12.22 12.64 9.01
C ALA A 62 11.65 13.23 10.31
N VAL A 63 12.34 12.97 11.43
CA VAL A 63 12.33 13.89 12.57
C VAL A 63 13.78 13.98 13.02
N ASP A 64 14.48 14.98 12.50
CA ASP A 64 15.62 15.70 13.10
C ASP A 64 16.21 16.59 11.99
N ALA A 65 15.66 17.79 11.90
CA ALA A 65 16.33 18.92 11.31
C ALA A 65 16.34 20.01 12.39
N ASP A 66 17.46 20.09 13.11
CA ASP A 66 17.89 21.22 13.94
C ASP A 66 18.52 22.29 13.06
#